data_AF-A0A816BD48-F1
#
_entry.id   AF-A0A816BD48-F1
#
_cell.length_a   1.000
_cell.length_b   1.000
_cell.length_c   1.000
_cell.angle_alpha   90.00
_cell.angle_beta   90.00
_cell.angle_gamma   90.00
#
_symmetry.space_group_name_H-M   'P 1'
#
loop_
_entity.id
_entity.type
_entity.pdbx_description
1 polymer ?
#
loop_
_entity_poly.entity_id
_entity_poly.type
_entity_poly.pdbx_seq_one_letter_code
_entity_poly.pdbx_strand_id
1 'polypeptide(L)'
;MPVNFHSEWEDSIVTTAPGRPYPLGAYYDGHGVNFALYSEYATKVYLCLFESNHDNKNDLIECTRINMKEQTHRIWHIYLPDVEPGQIYAYRVDGPFDPHNGHRFNVNKLLIDPYARAITGTLEWHD
;
A
#
# COMPACT_ATOMS: atom_id res chain seq x y z
N MET A 1 4.19 10.76 39.42
CA MET A 1 3.11 11.25 38.53
C MET A 1 3.66 12.38 37.69
N PRO A 2 3.59 12.36 36.35
CA PRO A 2 3.60 11.25 35.40
C PRO A 2 4.98 11.13 34.71
N VAL A 3 5.21 9.97 34.09
CA VAL A 3 6.35 9.66 33.23
C VAL A 3 6.16 10.29 31.86
N ASN A 4 7.16 11.05 31.38
CA ASN A 4 7.20 11.53 30.00
C ASN A 4 7.49 10.34 29.09
N PHE A 5 6.45 9.78 28.47
CA PHE A 5 6.62 8.93 27.30
C PHE A 5 6.95 9.84 26.11
N HIS A 6 8.24 10.03 25.84
CA HIS A 6 8.69 10.36 24.49
C HIS A 6 8.39 9.12 23.65
N SER A 7 7.30 9.13 22.88
CA SER A 7 7.12 8.13 21.83
C SER A 7 7.74 8.71 20.56
N GLU A 8 8.98 8.31 20.32
CA GLU A 8 9.74 8.48 19.09
C GLU A 8 9.05 7.67 17.97
N TRP A 9 7.97 8.22 17.43
CA TRP A 9 7.49 7.84 16.10
C TRP A 9 8.11 8.87 15.18
N GLU A 10 9.30 8.58 14.70
CA GLU A 10 9.86 9.32 13.59
C GLU A 10 8.97 8.99 12.40
N ASP A 11 7.97 9.85 12.18
CA ASP A 11 7.15 9.86 10.97
C ASP A 11 8.14 9.74 9.81
N SER A 12 8.23 8.56 9.22
CA SER A 12 9.03 8.36 8.03
C SER A 12 8.31 9.18 6.97
N ILE A 13 8.75 10.43 6.77
CA ILE A 13 8.16 11.34 5.80
C ILE A 13 8.54 10.76 4.44
N VAL A 14 7.71 9.84 3.94
CA VAL A 14 7.87 9.32 2.59
C VAL A 14 7.50 10.44 1.64
N THR A 15 8.48 10.86 0.84
CA THR A 15 8.25 11.82 -0.22
C THR A 15 7.26 11.22 -1.22
N THR A 16 6.22 11.96 -1.55
CA THR A 16 5.20 11.52 -2.52
C THR A 16 4.97 12.58 -3.56
N ALA A 17 4.70 12.14 -4.78
CA ALA A 17 4.27 12.96 -5.89
C ALA A 17 2.99 12.36 -6.51
N PRO A 18 2.26 13.13 -7.34
CA PRO A 18 1.00 12.66 -7.90
C PRO A 18 1.09 11.35 -8.70
N GLY A 19 2.21 11.12 -9.38
CA GLY A 19 2.37 9.96 -10.27
C GLY A 19 1.47 10.03 -11.49
N ARG A 20 1.21 8.87 -12.11
CA ARG A 20 0.45 8.72 -13.35
C ARG A 20 -0.49 7.52 -13.25
N PRO A 21 -1.69 7.60 -13.87
CA PRO A 21 -2.64 6.49 -13.89
C PRO A 21 -2.17 5.28 -14.72
N TYR A 22 -1.11 5.45 -15.53
CA TYR A 22 -0.57 4.37 -16.36
C TYR A 22 0.97 4.37 -16.33
N PRO A 23 1.59 3.19 -16.48
CA PRO A 23 0.96 1.86 -16.55
C PRO A 23 0.33 1.44 -15.20
N LEU A 24 -0.58 0.46 -15.24
CA LEU A 24 -1.16 -0.14 -14.03
C LEU A 24 -0.12 -0.99 -13.30
N GLY A 25 -0.26 -1.08 -11.97
CA GLY A 25 0.66 -1.75 -11.07
C GLY A 25 1.81 -0.84 -10.62
N ALA A 26 2.86 -1.46 -10.07
CA ALA A 26 4.11 -0.80 -9.70
C ALA A 26 5.10 -0.78 -10.87
N TYR A 27 5.56 0.41 -11.25
CA TYR A 27 6.50 0.63 -12.34
C TYR A 27 7.66 1.53 -11.91
N TYR A 28 8.87 0.99 -11.95
CA TYR A 28 10.10 1.72 -11.69
C TYR A 28 10.61 2.40 -12.96
N ASP A 29 10.89 3.70 -12.88
CA ASP A 29 11.33 4.52 -14.02
C ASP A 29 12.83 4.89 -14.01
N GLY A 30 13.59 4.40 -13.02
CA GLY A 30 14.99 4.75 -12.80
C GLY A 30 15.22 5.79 -11.71
N HIS A 31 14.16 6.48 -11.27
CA HIS A 31 14.23 7.50 -10.23
C HIS A 31 13.23 7.30 -9.10
N GLY A 32 12.33 6.32 -9.22
CA GLY A 32 11.31 6.01 -8.24
C GLY A 32 10.27 5.04 -8.81
N VAL A 33 9.26 4.72 -8.01
CA VAL A 33 8.19 3.80 -8.40
C VAL A 33 6.86 4.55 -8.51
N ASN A 34 6.23 4.42 -9.68
CA ASN A 34 4.84 4.80 -9.90
C ASN A 34 3.93 3.62 -9.55
N PHE A 35 2.96 3.83 -8.67
CA PHE A 35 1.92 2.86 -8.34
C PHE A 35 0.60 3.32 -8.93
N ALA A 36 -0.11 2.42 -9.62
CA ALA A 36 -1.44 2.69 -10.15
C ALA A 36 -2.39 1.50 -9.97
N LEU A 37 -3.55 1.73 -9.34
CA LEU A 37 -4.55 0.71 -9.02
C LEU A 37 -5.93 1.13 -9.54
N TYR A 38 -6.55 0.29 -10.35
CA TYR A 38 -7.95 0.46 -10.74
C TYR A 38 -8.88 0.05 -9.60
N SER A 39 -9.77 0.96 -9.18
CA SER A 39 -10.90 0.61 -8.30
C SER A 39 -12.03 1.61 -8.46
N GLU A 40 -13.13 1.16 -9.07
CA GLU A 40 -14.30 1.98 -9.40
C GLU A 40 -15.09 2.45 -8.18
N TYR A 41 -15.27 1.59 -7.19
CA TYR A 41 -16.13 1.83 -6.03
C TYR A 41 -15.35 2.10 -4.74
N ALA A 42 -14.02 2.13 -4.80
CA ALA A 42 -13.21 2.50 -3.65
C ALA A 42 -13.49 3.95 -3.24
N THR A 43 -13.56 4.17 -1.95
CA THR A 43 -13.64 5.52 -1.36
C THR A 43 -12.28 6.00 -0.86
N LYS A 44 -11.38 5.07 -0.53
CA LYS A 44 -9.97 5.33 -0.19
C LYS A 44 -9.11 4.14 -0.61
N VAL A 45 -7.89 4.43 -1.03
CA VAL A 45 -6.86 3.42 -1.28
C VAL A 45 -5.62 3.79 -0.48
N TYR A 46 -5.12 2.82 0.27
CA TYR A 46 -3.86 2.94 0.99
C TYR A 46 -2.80 2.06 0.34
N LEU A 47 -1.65 2.65 0.03
CA LEU A 47 -0.43 1.94 -0.29
C LEU A 47 0.31 1.63 1.02
N CYS A 48 0.50 0.35 1.31
CA CYS A 48 1.21 -0.15 2.49
C CYS A 48 2.59 -0.62 2.07
N LEU A 49 3.64 -0.06 2.65
CA LEU A 49 5.04 -0.49 2.45
C LEU A 49 5.48 -1.35 3.63
N PHE A 50 6.29 -2.36 3.33
CA PHE A 50 6.77 -3.34 4.29
C PHE A 50 8.29 -3.42 4.31
N GLU A 51 8.82 -3.70 5.49
CA GLU A 51 10.23 -3.97 5.73
C GLU A 51 10.39 -5.29 6.48
N SER A 52 11.57 -5.89 6.38
CA SER A 52 11.93 -7.06 7.17
C SER A 52 12.00 -6.71 8.65
N ASN A 53 11.38 -7.53 9.49
CA ASN A 53 11.52 -7.42 10.93
C ASN A 53 12.98 -7.69 11.33
N HIS A 54 13.53 -6.83 12.19
CA HIS A 54 14.88 -6.97 12.71
C HIS A 54 15.07 -8.27 13.50
N ASP A 55 14.06 -8.68 14.29
CA ASP A 55 14.14 -9.85 15.18
C ASP A 55 13.92 -11.18 14.44
N ASN A 56 13.16 -11.16 13.35
CA ASN A 56 12.94 -12.30 12.47
C ASN A 56 12.85 -11.84 11.02
N LYS A 57 13.93 -12.01 10.24
CA LYS A 57 13.99 -11.52 8.86
C LYS A 57 12.96 -12.14 7.91
N ASN A 58 12.31 -13.24 8.30
CA ASN A 58 11.23 -13.85 7.54
C ASN A 58 9.88 -13.16 7.76
N ASP A 59 9.74 -12.35 8.81
CA ASP A 59 8.53 -11.60 9.11
C ASP A 59 8.61 -10.22 8.47
N LEU A 60 7.47 -9.75 7.95
CA LEU A 60 7.32 -8.43 7.36
C LEU A 60 6.49 -7.55 8.28
N ILE A 61 6.92 -6.30 8.47
CA ILE A 61 6.20 -5.30 9.25
C ILE A 61 5.73 -4.20 8.30
N GLU A 62 4.46 -3.82 8.41
CA GLU A 62 3.90 -2.64 7.73
C GLU A 62 4.53 -1.38 8.37
N CYS A 63 5.58 -0.82 7.75
CA CYS A 63 6.31 0.33 8.28
C CYS A 63 5.63 1.66 7.89
N THR A 64 5.01 1.71 6.71
CA THR A 64 4.38 2.93 6.18
C THR A 64 3.03 2.63 5.57
N ARG A 65 2.06 3.50 5.84
CA ARG A 65 0.75 3.50 5.18
C ARG A 65 0.45 4.86 4.58
N ILE A 66 0.34 4.91 3.26
CA ILE A 66 0.15 6.15 2.50
C ILE A 66 -1.25 6.18 1.90
N ASN A 67 -2.04 7.20 2.25
CA ASN A 67 -3.33 7.44 1.60
C ASN A 67 -3.12 8.02 0.20
N MET A 68 -3.54 7.30 -0.84
CA MET A 68 -3.46 7.76 -2.22
C MET A 68 -4.52 8.83 -2.46
N LYS A 69 -4.09 10.06 -2.76
CA LYS A 69 -4.99 11.21 -2.94
C LYS A 69 -5.40 11.42 -4.40
N GLU A 70 -4.56 10.98 -5.32
CA GLU A 70 -4.78 11.22 -6.75
C GLU A 70 -5.57 10.09 -7.39
N GLN A 71 -6.57 10.49 -8.20
CA GLN A 71 -7.41 9.56 -8.93
C GLN A 71 -7.77 10.13 -10.29
N THR A 72 -7.51 9.37 -11.35
CA THR A 72 -7.88 9.72 -12.73
C THR A 72 -8.61 8.55 -13.36
N HIS A 73 -9.83 8.75 -13.88
CA HIS A 73 -10.65 7.69 -14.50
C HIS A 73 -10.76 6.41 -13.65
N ARG A 74 -10.99 6.55 -12.34
CA ARG A 74 -11.10 5.44 -11.35
C ARG A 74 -9.79 4.68 -11.11
N ILE A 75 -8.68 5.20 -11.60
CA ILE A 75 -7.35 4.69 -11.31
C ILE A 75 -6.74 5.59 -10.25
N TRP A 76 -6.46 4.99 -9.10
CA TRP A 76 -5.73 5.61 -8.01
C TRP A 76 -4.26 5.55 -8.35
N HIS A 77 -3.53 6.65 -8.19
CA HIS A 77 -2.10 6.67 -8.48
C HIS A 77 -1.28 7.49 -7.49
N ILE A 78 -0.01 7.12 -7.35
CA ILE A 78 0.98 7.83 -6.53
C ILE A 78 2.39 7.50 -7.04
N TYR A 79 3.33 8.43 -6.88
CA TYR A 79 4.74 8.21 -7.20
C TYR A 79 5.61 8.43 -5.97
N LEU A 80 6.54 7.50 -5.74
CA LEU A 80 7.49 7.53 -4.64
C LEU A 80 8.92 7.57 -5.23
N PRO A 81 9.62 8.73 -5.18
CA PRO A 81 10.97 8.86 -5.71
C PRO A 81 12.00 8.00 -4.95
N ASP A 82 11.83 7.84 -3.64
CA ASP A 82 12.85 7.18 -2.81
C ASP A 82 12.68 5.64 -2.75
N VAL A 83 11.76 5.09 -3.56
CA VAL A 83 11.49 3.64 -3.59
C VAL A 83 12.21 3.00 -4.77
N GLU A 84 12.91 1.89 -4.48
CA GLU A 84 13.66 1.10 -5.44
C GLU A 84 13.02 -0.27 -5.74
N PRO A 85 13.40 -0.94 -6.84
CA PRO A 85 12.98 -2.31 -7.11
C PRO A 85 13.33 -3.26 -5.95
N GLY A 86 12.36 -4.08 -5.55
CA GLY A 86 12.49 -5.00 -4.41
C GLY A 86 11.69 -4.54 -3.19
N GLN A 87 11.21 -3.30 -3.16
CA GLN A 87 10.28 -2.83 -2.13
C GLN A 87 9.03 -3.71 -2.08
N ILE A 88 8.73 -4.22 -0.87
CA ILE A 88 7.54 -5.02 -0.62
C ILE A 88 6.38 -4.08 -0.32
N TYR A 89 5.25 -4.30 -0.97
CA TYR A 89 4.06 -3.47 -0.81
C TYR A 89 2.78 -4.30 -0.95
N ALA A 90 1.69 -3.71 -0.46
CA ALA A 90 0.34 -4.19 -0.66
C ALA A 90 -0.66 -3.03 -0.60
N TYR A 91 -1.94 -3.30 -0.85
CA TYR A 91 -3.00 -2.31 -0.74
C TYR A 91 -3.98 -2.62 0.38
N ARG A 92 -4.57 -1.57 0.94
CA ARG A 92 -5.83 -1.65 1.69
C ARG A 92 -6.83 -0.75 1.00
N VAL A 93 -8.03 -1.27 0.76
CA VAL A 93 -9.03 -0.54 -0.02
C VAL A 93 -10.31 -0.43 0.80
N ASP A 94 -10.75 0.81 1.00
CA ASP A 94 -11.97 1.16 1.70
C ASP A 94 -13.08 1.47 0.69
N GLY A 95 -14.34 1.26 1.07
CA GLY A 95 -15.49 1.36 0.19
C GLY A 95 -16.76 0.77 0.80
N PRO A 96 -17.86 0.70 0.04
CA PRO A 96 -19.11 0.14 0.52
C PRO A 96 -18.95 -1.34 0.91
N PHE A 97 -19.50 -1.72 2.06
CA PHE A 97 -19.67 -3.12 2.43
C PHE A 97 -21.17 -3.46 2.38
N ASP A 98 -21.59 -3.98 1.22
CA ASP A 98 -22.95 -4.46 0.96
C ASP A 98 -22.87 -5.78 0.19
N PRO A 99 -22.71 -6.91 0.89
CA PRO A 99 -22.51 -8.21 0.27
C PRO A 99 -23.66 -8.67 -0.62
N HIS A 100 -24.89 -8.17 -0.39
CA HIS A 100 -26.07 -8.50 -1.19
C HIS A 100 -26.01 -7.90 -2.60
N ASN A 101 -25.38 -6.74 -2.73
CA ASN A 101 -25.11 -6.09 -4.01
C ASN A 101 -23.67 -6.33 -4.52
N GLY A 102 -22.94 -7.28 -3.91
CA GLY A 102 -21.59 -7.68 -4.33
C GLY A 102 -20.45 -6.78 -3.83
N HIS A 103 -20.75 -5.70 -3.12
CA HIS A 103 -19.73 -4.82 -2.54
C HIS A 103 -19.15 -5.42 -1.26
N ARG A 104 -17.84 -5.72 -1.26
CA ARG A 104 -17.15 -6.42 -0.16
C ARG A 104 -15.87 -5.71 0.28
N PHE A 105 -15.84 -4.38 0.19
CA PHE A 105 -14.67 -3.61 0.61
C PHE A 105 -14.41 -3.79 2.11
N ASN A 106 -13.15 -3.99 2.46
CA ASN A 106 -12.73 -4.14 3.85
C ASN A 106 -11.29 -3.67 4.00
N VAL A 107 -11.12 -2.44 4.49
CA VAL A 107 -9.81 -1.81 4.70
C VAL A 107 -8.91 -2.59 5.68
N ASN A 108 -9.50 -3.42 6.54
CA ASN A 108 -8.73 -4.25 7.49
C ASN A 108 -8.05 -5.45 6.81
N LYS A 109 -8.43 -5.79 5.58
CA LYS A 109 -7.79 -6.86 4.81
C LYS A 109 -6.69 -6.29 3.91
N LEU A 110 -5.55 -6.95 3.93
CA LEU A 110 -4.43 -6.63 3.05
C LEU A 110 -4.67 -7.31 1.69
N LEU A 111 -4.48 -6.56 0.61
CA LEU A 111 -4.77 -6.99 -0.75
C LEU A 111 -3.49 -6.96 -1.59
N ILE A 112 -3.31 -8.00 -2.42
CA ILE A 112 -2.22 -8.06 -3.40
C ILE A 112 -2.59 -7.17 -4.59
N ASP A 113 -1.59 -6.53 -5.20
CA ASP A 113 -1.78 -5.81 -6.46
C ASP A 113 -2.16 -6.79 -7.58
N PRO A 114 -3.33 -6.64 -8.25
CA PRO A 114 -3.70 -7.49 -9.37
C PRO A 114 -2.75 -7.39 -10.57
N TYR A 115 -1.93 -6.34 -10.63
CA TYR A 115 -0.89 -6.10 -11.65
C TYR A 115 0.53 -6.37 -11.12
N ALA A 116 0.67 -7.00 -9.96
CA ALA A 116 1.99 -7.35 -9.41
C ALA A 116 2.80 -8.20 -10.40
N ARG A 117 4.05 -7.80 -10.64
CA ARG A 117 4.99 -8.56 -11.48
C ARG A 117 5.72 -9.66 -10.71
N ALA A 118 5.71 -9.59 -9.38
CA ALA A 118 6.27 -10.57 -8.47
C ALA A 118 5.45 -10.57 -7.17
N ILE A 119 5.28 -11.74 -6.57
CA ILE A 119 4.62 -11.92 -5.27
C ILE A 119 5.65 -12.55 -4.33
N THR A 120 5.72 -12.03 -3.11
CA THR A 120 6.58 -12.55 -2.05
C THR A 120 5.74 -12.99 -0.84
N GLY A 121 6.28 -13.92 -0.06
CA GLY A 121 5.60 -14.53 1.08
C GLY A 121 4.88 -15.83 0.74
N THR A 122 4.64 -16.64 1.77
CA THR A 122 3.86 -17.87 1.67
C THR A 122 2.44 -17.58 2.14
N LEU A 123 1.45 -18.00 1.37
CA LEU A 123 0.06 -17.88 1.80
C LEU A 123 -0.23 -18.93 2.88
N GLU A 124 -0.30 -18.48 4.14
CA GLU A 124 -0.79 -19.32 5.23
C GLU A 124 -2.31 -19.24 5.27
N TRP A 125 -2.95 -20.35 4.90
CA TRP A 125 -4.39 -20.50 4.97
C TRP A 125 -4.80 -20.69 6.43
N HIS A 126 -5.61 -19.78 6.95
CA HIS A 126 -6.35 -19.99 8.19
C HIS A 126 -7.73 -20.54 7.82
N ASP A 127 -7.95 -21.81 8.17
CA ASP A 127 -9.27 -22.46 8.15
C ASP A 127 -10.19 -21.91 9.25
#